data_AF-A0A4S8QFJ4-F1
#
_entry.id   AF-A0A4S8QFJ4-F1
#
_cell.length_a   1.000
_cell.length_b   1.000
_cell.length_c   1.000
_cell.angle_alpha   90.00
_cell.angle_beta   90.00
_cell.angle_gamma   90.00
#
_symmetry.space_group_name_H-M   'P 1'
#
loop_
_entity.id
_entity.type
_entity.pdbx_description
1 polymer ?
#
loop_
_entity_poly.entity_id
_entity_poly.type
_entity_poly.pdbx_seq_one_letter_code
_entity_poly.pdbx_strand_id
1 'polypeptide(L)'
;MPEFDPVPLPRYDGPETAPQSLIADITAWIGSDALRHLVNAFGGDPLGRDPDSYLDYLDAFSAEHWDFRAGRERFETRAKELSAPCEAEVRAAARALGLGGIASPNWERYTHVLVLGGLAGSCLLRADFAARLLKSGVTADRVTGVGGFRPLTEAEVESAARTGLDCGRFEVDAMAAGLKRAFGIAAEPEVEIGGDPHREPERAWQVAAYASEGRTVHVIAAPSSQPERRRADTVDTCRFWADRVAGLVPGDRILVVTSAPFVPFQHCEAIAHMGLPHGCGIDTVGVDHASAPEPHLRQEYTASAYLQEVRSAIRSMRRLHSAAQRHR
;
A
#
# COMPACT_ATOMS: atom_id res chain seq x y z
N MET A 1 17.44 -24.06 1.76
CA MET A 1 16.21 -23.26 1.96
C MET A 1 15.30 -23.52 0.78
N PRO A 2 13.98 -23.63 0.96
CA PRO A 2 13.09 -23.69 -0.19
C PRO A 2 13.26 -22.41 -1.03
N GLU A 3 13.40 -22.61 -2.33
CA GLU A 3 13.43 -21.56 -3.33
C GLU A 3 12.11 -21.66 -4.08
N PHE A 4 11.38 -20.55 -4.13
CA PHE A 4 10.11 -20.45 -4.83
C PHE A 4 10.29 -19.49 -5.99
N ASP A 5 9.72 -19.82 -7.14
CA ASP A 5 9.67 -18.89 -8.26
C ASP A 5 8.85 -17.65 -7.89
N PRO A 6 9.25 -16.45 -8.35
CA PRO A 6 8.44 -15.25 -8.17
C PRO A 6 7.03 -15.42 -8.75
N VAL A 7 6.02 -15.07 -7.95
CA VAL A 7 4.60 -15.17 -8.30
C VAL A 7 4.13 -13.79 -8.76
N PRO A 8 3.72 -13.63 -10.03
CA PRO A 8 3.23 -12.35 -10.52
C PRO A 8 1.97 -11.89 -9.77
N LEU A 9 1.85 -10.57 -9.58
CA LEU A 9 0.61 -9.96 -9.11
C LEU A 9 -0.38 -9.76 -10.28
N PRO A 10 -1.69 -9.69 -10.00
CA PRO A 10 -2.71 -9.43 -11.03
C PRO A 10 -2.42 -8.17 -11.83
N ARG A 11 -2.36 -8.29 -13.16
CA ARG A 11 -2.03 -7.16 -14.02
C ARG A 11 -3.28 -6.44 -14.51
N TYR A 12 -3.30 -5.11 -14.39
CA TYR A 12 -4.37 -4.27 -14.93
C TYR A 12 -3.80 -3.05 -15.66
N ASP A 13 -3.87 -3.09 -16.99
CA ASP A 13 -3.32 -2.04 -17.87
C ASP A 13 -4.38 -1.03 -18.31
N GLY A 14 -5.63 -1.16 -17.83
CA GLY A 14 -6.78 -0.34 -18.21
C GLY A 14 -7.94 -1.16 -18.78
N PRO A 15 -8.92 -0.52 -19.45
CA PRO A 15 -10.19 -1.15 -19.84
C PRO A 15 -10.05 -2.28 -20.87
N GLU A 16 -8.93 -2.32 -21.61
CA GLU A 16 -8.62 -3.40 -22.54
C GLU A 16 -8.21 -4.69 -21.82
N THR A 17 -7.85 -4.60 -20.53
CA THR A 17 -7.58 -5.79 -19.71
C THR A 17 -8.90 -6.49 -19.43
N ALA A 18 -9.08 -7.68 -20.02
CA ALA A 18 -10.28 -8.47 -19.82
C ALA A 18 -10.45 -8.83 -18.32
N PRO A 19 -11.64 -8.65 -17.71
CA PRO A 19 -11.87 -9.08 -16.33
C PRO A 19 -11.53 -10.56 -16.07
N GLN A 20 -11.58 -11.40 -17.11
CA GLN A 20 -11.17 -12.80 -17.04
C GLN A 20 -9.67 -12.97 -16.84
N SER A 21 -8.80 -12.09 -17.38
CA SER A 21 -7.36 -12.18 -17.15
C SER A 21 -7.01 -11.84 -15.70
N LEU A 22 -7.65 -10.82 -15.12
CA LEU A 22 -7.50 -10.52 -13.69
C LEU A 22 -7.87 -11.71 -12.81
N ILE A 23 -8.97 -12.39 -13.12
CA ILE A 23 -9.42 -13.57 -12.37
C ILE A 23 -8.46 -14.75 -12.55
N ALA A 24 -7.90 -14.92 -13.74
CA ALA A 24 -6.86 -15.92 -13.98
C ALA A 24 -5.59 -15.63 -13.18
N ASP A 25 -5.13 -14.38 -13.13
CA ASP A 25 -3.96 -13.98 -12.35
C ASP A 25 -4.18 -14.18 -10.85
N ILE A 26 -5.36 -13.82 -10.33
CA ILE A 26 -5.72 -14.07 -8.93
C ILE A 26 -5.69 -15.57 -8.64
N THR A 27 -6.27 -16.38 -9.53
CA THR A 27 -6.29 -17.85 -9.39
C THR A 27 -4.87 -18.42 -9.40
N ALA A 28 -3.98 -17.88 -10.25
CA ALA A 28 -2.58 -18.27 -10.29
C ALA A 28 -1.84 -17.90 -8.99
N TRP A 29 -2.07 -16.69 -8.47
CA TRP A 29 -1.43 -16.25 -7.23
C TRP A 29 -1.84 -17.10 -6.02
N ILE A 30 -3.15 -17.34 -5.83
CA ILE A 30 -3.63 -18.17 -4.72
C ILE A 30 -3.25 -19.65 -4.90
N GLY A 31 -3.13 -20.11 -6.14
CA GLY A 31 -2.73 -21.47 -6.48
C GLY A 31 -1.21 -21.70 -6.48
N SER A 32 -0.41 -20.68 -6.17
CA SER A 32 1.06 -20.76 -6.25
C SER A 32 1.66 -21.72 -5.23
N ASP A 33 2.79 -22.33 -5.59
CA ASP A 33 3.51 -23.25 -4.72
C ASP A 33 3.98 -22.59 -3.42
N ALA A 34 4.35 -21.29 -3.49
CA ALA A 34 4.71 -20.51 -2.31
C ALA A 34 3.56 -20.40 -1.30
N LEU A 35 2.33 -20.07 -1.76
CA LEU A 35 1.19 -19.98 -0.85
C LEU A 35 0.76 -21.35 -0.35
N ARG A 36 0.72 -22.36 -1.22
CA ARG A 36 0.39 -23.74 -0.83
C ARG A 36 1.35 -24.28 0.21
N HIS A 37 2.65 -24.01 0.05
CA HIS A 37 3.66 -24.40 1.02
C HIS A 37 3.40 -23.76 2.39
N LEU A 38 3.10 -22.46 2.43
CA LEU A 38 2.73 -21.78 3.70
C LEU A 38 1.48 -22.38 4.33
N VAL A 39 0.43 -22.62 3.55
CA VAL A 39 -0.81 -23.23 4.05
C VAL A 39 -0.52 -24.61 4.65
N ASN A 40 0.22 -25.47 3.93
CA ASN A 40 0.61 -26.79 4.42
C ASN A 40 1.47 -26.73 5.69
N ALA A 41 2.44 -25.81 5.76
CA ALA A 41 3.33 -25.66 6.91
C ALA A 41 2.59 -25.30 8.20
N PHE A 42 1.40 -24.70 8.07
CA PHE A 42 0.52 -24.35 9.19
C PHE A 42 -0.69 -25.29 9.32
N GLY A 43 -0.67 -26.46 8.66
CA GLY A 43 -1.65 -27.53 8.83
C GLY A 43 -2.89 -27.45 7.93
N GLY A 44 -2.89 -26.57 6.93
CA GLY A 44 -3.99 -26.46 5.96
C GLY A 44 -3.93 -27.50 4.84
N ASP A 45 -5.01 -27.56 4.04
CA ASP A 45 -5.16 -28.44 2.88
C ASP A 45 -5.59 -27.62 1.65
N PRO A 46 -4.68 -27.39 0.68
CA PRO A 46 -4.91 -26.52 -0.47
C PRO A 46 -5.72 -27.16 -1.62
N LEU A 47 -6.24 -28.38 -1.49
CA LEU A 47 -6.66 -29.15 -2.67
C LEU A 47 -8.11 -28.91 -3.14
N GLY A 48 -8.30 -28.89 -4.47
CA GLY A 48 -9.57 -29.23 -5.14
C GLY A 48 -10.73 -28.24 -5.06
N ARG A 49 -10.48 -26.97 -4.72
CA ARG A 49 -11.52 -25.92 -4.60
C ARG A 49 -11.54 -25.04 -5.85
N ASP A 50 -12.73 -24.59 -6.25
CA ASP A 50 -12.85 -23.48 -7.20
C ASP A 50 -12.31 -22.16 -6.58
N PRO A 51 -11.98 -21.14 -7.40
CA PRO A 51 -11.32 -19.93 -6.90
C PRO A 51 -12.10 -19.20 -5.79
N ASP A 52 -13.43 -19.11 -5.88
CA ASP A 52 -14.25 -18.42 -4.87
C ASP A 52 -14.19 -19.19 -3.54
N SER A 53 -14.46 -20.50 -3.58
CA SER A 53 -14.37 -21.36 -2.39
C SER A 53 -12.97 -21.39 -1.78
N TYR A 54 -11.92 -21.30 -2.61
CA TYR A 54 -10.55 -21.32 -2.11
C TYR A 54 -10.14 -20.00 -1.44
N LEU A 55 -10.56 -18.85 -1.98
CA LEU A 55 -10.36 -17.55 -1.35
C LEU A 55 -11.06 -17.47 0.01
N ASP A 56 -12.28 -17.98 0.12
CA ASP A 56 -13.01 -18.05 1.39
C ASP A 56 -12.30 -18.95 2.42
N TYR A 57 -11.81 -20.10 1.97
CA TYR A 57 -10.99 -21.00 2.80
C TYR A 57 -9.71 -20.31 3.28
N LEU A 58 -8.97 -19.65 2.40
CA LEU A 58 -7.72 -18.97 2.74
C LEU A 58 -7.92 -17.81 3.73
N ASP A 59 -9.01 -17.06 3.61
CA ASP A 59 -9.35 -15.98 4.57
C ASP A 59 -9.66 -16.56 5.96
N ALA A 60 -10.46 -17.64 6.03
CA ALA A 60 -10.76 -18.32 7.28
C ALA A 60 -9.50 -18.94 7.91
N PHE A 61 -8.71 -19.68 7.14
CA PHE A 61 -7.46 -20.29 7.57
C PHE A 61 -6.47 -19.25 8.08
N SER A 62 -6.23 -18.18 7.32
CA SER A 62 -5.30 -17.14 7.73
C SER A 62 -5.79 -16.36 8.97
N ALA A 63 -7.10 -16.22 9.17
CA ALA A 63 -7.64 -15.65 10.39
C ALA A 63 -7.38 -16.52 11.62
N GLU A 64 -7.43 -17.84 11.48
CA GLU A 64 -7.14 -18.79 12.57
C GLU A 64 -5.64 -18.86 12.90
N HIS A 65 -4.79 -18.99 11.87
CA HIS A 65 -3.37 -19.32 12.07
C HIS A 65 -2.44 -18.11 12.07
N TRP A 66 -2.81 -17.01 11.39
CA TRP A 66 -1.91 -15.89 11.13
C TRP A 66 -2.39 -14.55 11.70
N ASP A 67 -3.56 -14.50 12.36
CA ASP A 67 -4.05 -13.29 13.03
C ASP A 67 -3.46 -13.09 14.43
N PHE A 68 -2.18 -12.75 14.48
CA PHE A 68 -1.48 -12.32 15.69
C PHE A 68 -1.92 -10.92 16.23
N ARG A 69 -2.66 -10.12 15.45
CA ARG A 69 -3.05 -8.74 15.79
C ARG A 69 -4.33 -8.72 16.61
N ALA A 70 -5.26 -9.64 16.35
CA ALA A 70 -6.54 -9.75 17.04
C ALA A 70 -7.28 -8.39 17.15
N GLY A 71 -7.25 -7.60 16.06
CA GLY A 71 -7.91 -6.29 15.98
C GLY A 71 -7.06 -5.07 16.38
N ARG A 72 -5.82 -5.25 16.85
CA ARG A 72 -4.90 -4.13 17.16
C ARG A 72 -4.19 -3.56 15.94
N GLU A 73 -3.67 -2.33 16.07
CA GLU A 73 -2.87 -1.69 15.03
C GLU A 73 -1.53 -2.40 14.80
N ARG A 74 -0.94 -2.18 13.61
CA ARG A 74 0.30 -2.87 13.20
C ARG A 74 1.46 -2.64 14.17
N PHE A 75 1.59 -1.42 14.67
CA PHE A 75 2.68 -0.99 15.55
C PHE A 75 2.46 -1.38 17.02
N GLU A 76 1.26 -1.86 17.38
CA GLU A 76 0.91 -2.24 18.77
C GLU A 76 1.19 -3.72 19.07
N THR A 77 1.49 -4.52 18.05
CA THR A 77 1.57 -5.98 18.20
C THR A 77 3.02 -6.45 18.28
N ARG A 78 3.35 -7.19 19.35
CA ARG A 78 4.66 -7.86 19.47
C ARG A 78 4.74 -9.02 18.48
N ALA A 79 5.93 -9.21 17.90
CA ALA A 79 6.18 -10.32 17.00
C ALA A 79 5.92 -11.66 17.70
N LYS A 80 5.23 -12.57 17.02
CA LYS A 80 5.15 -13.97 17.43
C LYS A 80 6.49 -14.64 17.12
N GLU A 81 7.07 -15.29 18.11
CA GLU A 81 8.26 -16.13 17.94
C GLU A 81 7.89 -17.38 17.14
N LEU A 82 8.64 -17.61 16.05
CA LEU A 82 8.58 -18.82 15.25
C LEU A 82 9.96 -19.51 15.33
N SER A 83 10.02 -20.80 15.01
CA SER A 83 11.31 -21.49 14.92
C SER A 83 12.13 -20.94 13.76
N ALA A 84 13.46 -20.92 13.87
CA ALA A 84 14.33 -20.38 12.82
C ALA A 84 14.11 -21.03 11.43
N PRO A 85 13.88 -22.36 11.30
CA PRO A 85 13.50 -22.96 10.03
C PRO A 85 12.19 -22.39 9.47
N CYS A 86 11.15 -22.28 10.30
CA CYS A 86 9.86 -21.72 9.91
C CYS A 86 9.99 -20.25 9.49
N GLU A 87 10.78 -19.45 10.19
CA GLU A 87 11.03 -18.06 9.79
C GLU A 87 11.66 -17.95 8.41
N ALA A 88 12.63 -18.82 8.10
CA ALA A 88 13.29 -18.83 6.80
C ALA A 88 12.31 -19.20 5.67
N GLU A 89 11.45 -20.20 5.90
CA GLU A 89 10.39 -20.63 4.98
C GLU A 89 9.36 -19.51 4.73
N VAL A 90 8.88 -18.89 5.81
CA VAL A 90 7.93 -17.77 5.74
C VAL A 90 8.50 -16.61 4.92
N ARG A 91 9.75 -16.24 5.18
CA ARG A 91 10.42 -15.15 4.45
C ARG A 91 10.63 -15.49 2.98
N ALA A 92 11.00 -16.72 2.66
CA ALA A 92 11.19 -17.15 1.28
C ALA A 92 9.86 -17.11 0.50
N ALA A 93 8.80 -17.69 1.07
CA ALA A 93 7.48 -17.70 0.43
C ALA A 93 6.90 -16.28 0.32
N ALA A 94 7.01 -15.44 1.36
CA ALA A 94 6.52 -14.07 1.30
C ALA A 94 7.21 -13.25 0.21
N ARG A 95 8.53 -13.39 0.03
CA ARG A 95 9.26 -12.75 -1.06
C ARG A 95 8.76 -13.20 -2.43
N ALA A 96 8.58 -14.51 -2.62
CA ALA A 96 8.05 -15.04 -3.88
C ALA A 96 6.63 -14.55 -4.16
N LEU A 97 5.79 -14.38 -3.14
CA LEU A 97 4.44 -13.81 -3.24
C LEU A 97 4.40 -12.29 -3.50
N GLY A 98 5.57 -11.65 -3.66
CA GLY A 98 5.69 -10.23 -3.98
C GLY A 98 5.75 -9.30 -2.77
N LEU A 99 5.94 -9.82 -1.54
CA LEU A 99 6.05 -9.00 -0.32
C LEU A 99 7.47 -8.49 -0.05
N GLY A 100 8.43 -8.76 -0.94
CA GLY A 100 9.81 -8.32 -0.73
C GLY A 100 10.45 -7.73 -1.97
N GLY A 101 11.49 -6.93 -1.75
CA GLY A 101 12.29 -6.31 -2.79
C GLY A 101 11.68 -5.03 -3.38
N ILE A 102 12.48 -4.37 -4.22
CA ILE A 102 12.05 -3.22 -5.02
C ILE A 102 11.66 -3.76 -6.39
N ALA A 103 10.37 -3.75 -6.71
CA ALA A 103 9.91 -3.99 -8.07
C ALA A 103 10.22 -2.75 -8.93
N SER A 104 10.69 -2.97 -10.15
CA SER A 104 10.81 -1.91 -11.14
C SER A 104 9.42 -1.53 -11.65
N PRO A 105 9.16 -0.23 -11.88
CA PRO A 105 7.93 0.19 -12.54
C PRO A 105 7.78 -0.47 -13.92
N ASN A 106 6.57 -0.89 -14.27
CA ASN A 106 6.22 -1.54 -15.53
C ASN A 106 6.22 -0.59 -16.73
N TRP A 107 6.09 0.72 -16.49
CA TRP A 107 6.11 1.75 -17.53
C TRP A 107 7.17 2.81 -17.22
N GLU A 108 7.68 3.45 -18.27
CA GLU A 108 8.59 4.60 -18.13
C GLU A 108 7.84 5.91 -17.86
N ARG A 109 6.54 5.96 -18.19
CA ARG A 109 5.69 7.14 -18.04
C ARG A 109 4.36 6.81 -17.39
N TYR A 110 4.02 7.62 -16.40
CA TYR A 110 2.76 7.62 -15.66
C TYR A 110 2.11 9.00 -15.79
N THR A 111 0.79 9.06 -15.61
CA THR A 111 0.09 10.33 -15.45
C THR A 111 0.10 10.77 -13.98
N HIS A 112 0.08 9.80 -13.06
CA HIS A 112 0.13 10.05 -11.62
C HIS A 112 1.10 9.14 -10.89
N VAL A 113 1.79 9.68 -9.89
CA VAL A 113 2.46 8.92 -8.82
C VAL A 113 1.70 9.15 -7.52
N LEU A 114 1.26 8.07 -6.89
CA LEU A 114 0.51 8.09 -5.62
C LEU A 114 1.36 7.48 -4.51
N VAL A 115 1.82 8.30 -3.57
CA VAL A 115 2.68 7.89 -2.45
C VAL A 115 1.83 7.61 -1.22
N LEU A 116 1.79 6.34 -0.78
CA LEU A 116 0.93 5.92 0.31
C LEU A 116 1.49 6.31 1.68
N GLY A 117 0.61 6.74 2.59
CA GLY A 117 0.90 7.11 3.97
C GLY A 117 1.11 5.93 4.92
N GLY A 118 1.64 6.20 6.09
CA GLY A 118 1.75 5.24 7.17
C GLY A 118 2.31 5.88 8.45
N LEU A 119 3.25 5.20 9.11
CA LEU A 119 4.02 5.83 10.17
C LEU A 119 4.87 6.98 9.62
N ALA A 120 5.25 7.94 10.46
CA ALA A 120 6.03 9.11 10.01
C ALA A 120 7.26 8.70 9.17
N GLY A 121 8.06 7.74 9.65
CA GLY A 121 9.20 7.22 8.89
C GLY A 121 8.85 6.57 7.55
N SER A 122 7.64 6.00 7.41
CA SER A 122 7.14 5.47 6.14
C SER A 122 6.80 6.57 5.16
N CYS A 123 6.18 7.65 5.62
CA CYS A 123 5.89 8.82 4.79
C CYS A 123 7.19 9.41 4.22
N LEU A 124 8.20 9.59 5.07
CA LEU A 124 9.52 10.11 4.65
C LEU A 124 10.21 9.19 3.65
N LEU A 125 10.27 7.88 3.93
CA LEU A 125 10.95 6.90 3.10
C LEU A 125 10.30 6.75 1.72
N ARG A 126 8.96 6.68 1.67
CA ARG A 126 8.23 6.50 0.41
C ARG A 126 8.25 7.76 -0.45
N ALA A 127 8.22 8.94 0.17
CA ALA A 127 8.40 10.20 -0.55
C ALA A 127 9.80 10.29 -1.18
N ASP A 128 10.86 9.96 -0.44
CA ASP A 128 12.22 9.89 -0.98
C ASP A 128 12.31 8.87 -2.13
N PHE A 129 11.75 7.67 -1.93
CA PHE A 129 11.76 6.63 -2.95
C PHE A 129 11.04 7.06 -4.23
N ALA A 130 9.88 7.71 -4.13
CA ALA A 130 9.18 8.27 -5.29
C ALA A 130 10.03 9.30 -6.04
N ALA A 131 10.69 10.21 -5.32
CA ALA A 131 11.59 11.18 -5.94
C ALA A 131 12.81 10.52 -6.60
N ARG A 132 13.35 9.43 -6.02
CA ARG A 132 14.43 8.65 -6.63
C ARG A 132 14.00 7.95 -7.91
N LEU A 133 12.80 7.38 -7.95
CA LEU A 133 12.25 6.77 -9.18
C LEU A 133 12.12 7.81 -10.30
N LEU A 134 11.63 9.01 -9.98
CA LEU A 134 11.52 10.08 -10.97
C LEU A 134 12.88 10.59 -11.45
N LYS A 135 13.86 10.67 -10.54
CA LYS A 135 15.25 11.01 -10.90
C LYS A 135 15.93 9.92 -11.75
N SER A 136 15.53 8.66 -11.61
CA SER A 136 16.09 7.53 -12.38
C SER A 136 15.46 7.32 -13.75
N GLY A 137 14.55 8.19 -14.19
CA GLY A 137 13.98 8.18 -15.54
C GLY A 137 12.50 7.85 -15.63
N VAL A 138 11.84 7.50 -14.53
CA VAL A 138 10.37 7.43 -14.50
C VAL A 138 9.83 8.85 -14.65
N THR A 139 8.80 9.03 -15.48
CA THR A 139 8.17 10.35 -15.67
C THR A 139 6.74 10.34 -15.17
N ALA A 140 6.34 11.44 -14.53
CA ALA A 140 4.96 11.68 -14.13
C ALA A 140 4.65 13.17 -14.06
N ASP A 141 3.44 13.53 -14.48
CA ASP A 141 2.97 14.92 -14.51
C ASP A 141 2.56 15.40 -13.11
N ARG A 142 2.11 14.46 -12.25
CA ARG A 142 1.56 14.75 -10.92
C ARG A 142 2.07 13.74 -9.89
N VAL A 143 2.42 14.25 -8.71
CA VAL A 143 2.74 13.44 -7.53
C VAL A 143 1.72 13.75 -6.44
N THR A 144 1.16 12.74 -5.78
CA THR A 144 0.23 12.92 -4.68
C THR A 144 0.61 12.04 -3.51
N GLY A 145 0.86 12.64 -2.36
CA GLY A 145 0.96 11.94 -1.09
C GLY A 145 -0.40 11.77 -0.46
N VAL A 146 -0.76 10.54 -0.09
CA VAL A 146 -1.97 10.28 0.69
C VAL A 146 -1.60 10.08 2.16
N GLY A 147 -2.29 10.80 3.04
CA GLY A 147 -2.19 10.61 4.49
C GLY A 147 -3.57 10.56 5.11
N GLY A 148 -3.59 10.54 6.44
CA GLY A 148 -4.83 10.63 7.22
C GLY A 148 -4.64 11.50 8.46
N PHE A 149 -5.75 11.84 9.11
CA PHE A 149 -5.76 12.51 10.41
C PHE A 149 -5.56 11.50 11.55
N ARG A 150 -4.62 10.57 11.38
CA ARG A 150 -4.12 9.72 12.46
C ARG A 150 -3.08 10.53 13.23
N PRO A 151 -3.27 10.78 14.54
CA PRO A 151 -2.23 11.42 15.33
C PRO A 151 -0.93 10.62 15.30
N LEU A 152 0.17 11.32 15.15
CA LEU A 152 1.50 10.76 15.34
C LEU A 152 1.72 10.50 16.83
N THR A 153 2.32 9.36 17.15
CA THR A 153 2.76 9.07 18.52
C THR A 153 4.00 9.90 18.87
N GLU A 154 4.27 10.08 20.17
CA GLU A 154 5.48 10.80 20.63
C GLU A 154 6.77 10.18 20.05
N ALA A 155 6.84 8.85 20.00
CA ALA A 155 7.97 8.13 19.43
C ALA A 155 8.14 8.39 17.92
N GLU A 156 7.03 8.53 17.17
CA GLU A 156 7.08 8.91 15.76
C GLU A 156 7.59 10.34 15.57
N VAL A 157 7.09 11.28 16.39
CA VAL A 157 7.52 12.68 16.34
C VAL A 157 8.99 12.82 16.69
N GLU A 158 9.46 12.17 17.77
CA GLU A 158 10.87 12.18 18.17
C GLU A 158 11.76 11.56 17.08
N SER A 159 11.37 10.42 16.54
CA SER A 159 12.11 9.74 15.47
C SER A 159 12.18 10.60 14.20
N ALA A 160 11.08 11.25 13.81
CA ALA A 160 11.06 12.16 12.66
C ALA A 160 11.90 13.43 12.90
N ALA A 161 11.86 14.01 14.10
CA ALA A 161 12.64 15.20 14.44
C ALA A 161 14.17 14.97 14.30
N ARG A 162 14.63 13.72 14.51
CA ARG A 162 16.04 13.35 14.29
C ARG A 162 16.47 13.41 12.82
N THR A 163 15.53 13.51 11.89
CA THR A 163 15.80 13.79 10.46
C THR A 163 15.93 15.28 10.15
N GLY A 164 15.71 16.14 11.15
CA GLY A 164 15.67 17.60 11.00
C GLY A 164 14.35 18.12 10.43
N LEU A 165 13.30 17.28 10.34
CA LEU A 165 11.98 17.65 9.85
C LEU A 165 10.98 17.84 10.98
N ASP A 166 10.20 18.91 10.88
CA ASP A 166 8.93 19.04 11.61
C ASP A 166 7.83 18.32 10.82
N CYS A 167 7.33 17.23 11.40
CA CYS A 167 6.28 16.40 10.81
C CYS A 167 4.89 16.69 11.39
N GLY A 168 4.70 17.81 12.08
CA GLY A 168 3.41 18.22 12.60
C GLY A 168 2.79 17.21 13.57
N ARG A 169 1.46 17.06 13.50
CA ARG A 169 0.69 16.26 14.47
C ARG A 169 0.07 15.02 13.87
N PHE A 170 -0.17 15.01 12.57
CA PHE A 170 -0.89 13.95 11.87
C PHE A 170 -0.02 13.28 10.80
N GLU A 171 -0.41 12.07 10.40
CA GLU A 171 0.23 11.35 9.30
C GLU A 171 0.28 12.16 7.99
N VAL A 172 -0.77 12.94 7.69
CA VAL A 172 -0.78 13.85 6.53
C VAL A 172 0.30 14.93 6.60
N ASP A 173 0.64 15.41 7.80
CA ASP A 173 1.70 16.39 8.02
C ASP A 173 3.08 15.77 7.76
N ALA A 174 3.31 14.54 8.23
CA ALA A 174 4.53 13.79 7.94
C ALA A 174 4.70 13.50 6.43
N MET A 175 3.60 13.21 5.73
CA MET A 175 3.60 13.06 4.26
C MET A 175 3.96 14.38 3.57
N ALA A 176 3.39 15.50 4.03
CA ALA A 176 3.74 16.82 3.51
C ALA A 176 5.22 17.14 3.72
N ALA A 177 5.75 16.93 4.93
CA ALA A 177 7.17 17.15 5.23
C ALA A 177 8.08 16.27 4.35
N GLY A 178 7.73 14.99 4.19
CA GLY A 178 8.45 14.05 3.34
C GLY A 178 8.49 14.48 1.88
N LEU A 179 7.35 14.85 1.29
CA LEU A 179 7.28 15.32 -0.10
C LEU A 179 7.99 16.66 -0.30
N LYS A 180 7.83 17.61 0.64
CA LYS A 180 8.56 18.90 0.57
C LYS A 180 10.06 18.66 0.55
N ARG A 181 10.58 17.80 1.43
CA ARG A 181 12.00 17.43 1.44
C ARG A 181 12.42 16.75 0.14
N ALA A 182 11.69 15.73 -0.31
CA ALA A 182 12.06 14.91 -1.45
C ALA A 182 12.07 15.69 -2.79
N PHE A 183 11.18 16.68 -2.93
CA PHE A 183 11.01 17.49 -4.13
C PHE A 183 11.53 18.94 -4.00
N GLY A 184 12.23 19.27 -2.91
CA GLY A 184 12.83 20.59 -2.71
C GLY A 184 11.82 21.74 -2.66
N ILE A 185 10.62 21.50 -2.12
CA ILE A 185 9.51 22.47 -2.13
C ILE A 185 9.66 23.43 -0.95
N ALA A 186 9.99 24.68 -1.26
CA ALA A 186 10.06 25.77 -0.28
C ALA A 186 8.77 26.60 -0.20
N ALA A 187 7.95 26.59 -1.25
CA ALA A 187 6.73 27.39 -1.31
C ALA A 187 5.66 26.88 -0.33
N GLU A 188 4.81 27.80 0.13
CA GLU A 188 3.60 27.46 0.87
C GLU A 188 2.54 26.87 -0.08
N PRO A 189 1.74 25.91 0.39
CA PRO A 189 0.68 25.31 -0.42
C PRO A 189 -0.54 26.21 -0.53
N GLU A 190 -1.28 26.04 -1.62
CA GLU A 190 -2.71 26.35 -1.62
C GLU A 190 -3.45 25.22 -0.89
N VAL A 191 -4.27 25.58 0.10
CA VAL A 191 -4.88 24.61 1.01
C VAL A 191 -6.40 24.75 0.98
N GLU A 192 -7.07 23.66 0.61
CA GLU A 192 -8.49 23.46 0.82
C GLU A 192 -8.71 22.49 1.97
N ILE A 193 -9.60 22.84 2.89
CA ILE A 193 -9.97 22.00 4.04
C ILE A 193 -11.48 21.95 4.23
N GLY A 194 -11.93 20.90 4.91
CA GLY A 194 -13.25 20.88 5.51
C GLY A 194 -13.27 20.01 6.77
N GLY A 195 -14.14 20.36 7.72
CA GLY A 195 -14.15 19.77 9.05
C GLY A 195 -12.99 20.24 9.94
N ASP A 196 -12.97 19.78 11.18
CA ASP A 196 -11.88 20.04 12.14
C ASP A 196 -11.19 18.72 12.51
N PRO A 197 -9.93 18.49 12.08
CA PRO A 197 -9.24 17.23 12.34
C PRO A 197 -8.91 16.99 13.82
N HIS A 198 -8.98 18.03 14.67
CA HIS A 198 -8.77 17.87 16.12
C HIS A 198 -10.06 17.49 16.87
N ARG A 199 -11.22 17.69 16.26
CA ARG A 199 -12.53 17.44 16.88
C ARG A 199 -13.27 16.26 16.25
N GLU A 200 -13.22 16.16 14.92
CA GLU A 200 -13.96 15.21 14.10
C GLU A 200 -13.05 14.72 12.94
N PRO A 201 -11.90 14.07 13.25
CA PRO A 201 -10.93 13.61 12.26
C PRO A 201 -11.50 12.65 11.21
N GLU A 202 -12.57 11.93 11.54
CA GLU A 202 -13.29 11.05 10.63
C GLU A 202 -14.15 11.78 9.59
N ARG A 203 -14.42 13.07 9.79
CA ARG A 203 -15.16 13.94 8.87
C ARG A 203 -14.29 15.00 8.21
N ALA A 204 -13.11 15.22 8.77
CA ALA A 204 -12.15 16.18 8.25
C ALA A 204 -11.53 15.72 6.93
N TRP A 205 -11.19 16.67 6.07
CA TRP A 205 -10.44 16.45 4.83
C TRP A 205 -9.55 17.64 4.50
N GLN A 206 -8.49 17.39 3.74
CA GLN A 206 -7.56 18.41 3.28
C GLN A 206 -7.03 18.06 1.88
N VAL A 207 -6.85 19.09 1.06
CA VAL A 207 -6.05 19.06 -0.16
C VAL A 207 -5.07 20.22 -0.11
N ALA A 208 -3.78 19.91 0.00
CA ALA A 208 -2.70 20.88 -0.11
C ALA A 208 -2.00 20.71 -1.46
N ALA A 209 -1.95 21.77 -2.26
CA ALA A 209 -1.32 21.80 -3.58
C ALA A 209 -0.05 22.66 -3.55
N TYR A 210 1.05 22.09 -4.06
CA TYR A 210 2.33 22.75 -4.15
C TYR A 210 2.77 22.82 -5.62
N ALA A 211 3.27 23.99 -6.01
CA ALA A 211 4.04 24.13 -7.25
C ALA A 211 5.47 23.63 -7.03
N SER A 212 5.95 22.71 -7.89
CA SER A 212 7.32 22.18 -7.86
C SER A 212 7.83 22.04 -9.29
N GLU A 213 8.91 22.72 -9.67
CA GLU A 213 9.63 22.62 -10.97
C GLU A 213 8.93 21.81 -12.09
N GLY A 214 7.86 22.38 -12.68
CA GLY A 214 7.16 21.80 -13.84
C GLY A 214 6.19 20.65 -13.54
N ARG A 215 5.91 20.34 -12.27
CA ARG A 215 4.93 19.34 -11.82
C ARG A 215 4.06 19.86 -10.67
N THR A 216 2.90 19.25 -10.52
CA THR A 216 2.03 19.52 -9.36
C THR A 216 2.23 18.45 -8.30
N VAL A 217 2.52 18.87 -7.08
CA VAL A 217 2.60 17.97 -5.92
C VAL A 217 1.41 18.23 -5.02
N HIS A 218 0.64 17.19 -4.69
CA HIS A 218 -0.45 17.27 -3.74
C HIS A 218 -0.13 16.47 -2.48
N VAL A 219 -0.68 16.92 -1.35
CA VAL A 219 -0.80 16.13 -0.13
C VAL A 219 -2.24 16.16 0.29
N ILE A 220 -2.84 14.99 0.49
CA ILE A 220 -4.28 14.90 0.75
C ILE A 220 -4.59 14.00 1.95
N ALA A 221 -5.67 14.34 2.63
CA ALA A 221 -6.35 13.48 3.60
C ALA A 221 -7.85 13.54 3.31
N ALA A 222 -8.51 12.39 3.37
CA ALA A 222 -9.92 12.26 3.04
C ALA A 222 -10.78 12.08 4.29
N PRO A 223 -12.09 12.39 4.20
CA PRO A 223 -13.01 11.98 5.24
C PRO A 223 -13.27 10.47 5.14
N SER A 224 -13.73 9.87 6.23
CA SER A 224 -14.13 8.47 6.26
C SER A 224 -15.40 8.26 5.44
N SER A 225 -15.49 7.14 4.71
CA SER A 225 -16.77 6.69 4.15
C SER A 225 -17.72 6.13 5.21
N GLN A 226 -17.23 5.90 6.44
CA GLN A 226 -17.99 5.41 7.58
C GLN A 226 -17.66 6.23 8.85
N PRO A 227 -17.94 7.54 8.87
CA PRO A 227 -17.49 8.43 9.95
C PRO A 227 -18.04 8.01 11.31
N GLU A 228 -19.26 7.46 11.37
CA GLU A 228 -19.85 6.98 12.62
C GLU A 228 -19.17 5.73 13.22
N ARG A 229 -18.26 5.08 12.49
CA ARG A 229 -17.68 3.79 12.88
C ARG A 229 -16.16 3.81 12.99
N ARG A 230 -15.49 4.55 12.09
CA ARG A 230 -14.05 4.54 11.97
C ARG A 230 -13.52 5.81 11.31
N ARG A 231 -12.25 6.11 11.56
CA ARG A 231 -11.48 7.08 10.78
C ARG A 231 -11.34 6.62 9.32
N ALA A 232 -10.99 7.55 8.45
CA ALA A 232 -10.64 7.26 7.07
C ALA A 232 -9.47 6.27 7.01
N ASP A 233 -9.56 5.31 6.11
CA ASP A 233 -8.47 4.40 5.79
C ASP A 233 -7.81 4.79 4.45
N THR A 234 -6.77 4.07 4.05
CA THR A 234 -6.07 4.33 2.78
C THR A 234 -7.00 4.22 1.57
N VAL A 235 -8.02 3.36 1.61
CA VAL A 235 -8.97 3.18 0.51
C VAL A 235 -9.87 4.42 0.38
N ASP A 236 -10.35 4.97 1.50
CA ASP A 236 -11.10 6.23 1.49
C ASP A 236 -10.27 7.37 0.88
N THR A 237 -9.00 7.50 1.26
CA THR A 237 -8.13 8.55 0.70
C THR A 237 -7.82 8.33 -0.77
N CYS A 238 -7.61 7.09 -1.22
CA CYS A 238 -7.41 6.79 -2.65
C CYS A 238 -8.65 7.08 -3.49
N ARG A 239 -9.85 6.78 -3.00
CA ARG A 239 -11.10 7.12 -3.71
C ARG A 239 -11.33 8.63 -3.76
N PHE A 240 -11.21 9.31 -2.62
CA PHE A 240 -11.32 10.76 -2.56
C PHE A 240 -10.34 11.46 -3.51
N TRP A 241 -9.10 10.95 -3.59
CA TRP A 241 -8.12 11.41 -4.55
C TRP A 241 -8.61 11.25 -6.00
N ALA A 242 -9.00 10.04 -6.37
CA ALA A 242 -9.44 9.70 -7.73
C ALA A 242 -10.63 10.55 -8.15
N ASP A 243 -11.62 10.69 -7.26
CA ASP A 243 -12.89 11.36 -7.53
C ASP A 243 -12.80 12.88 -7.51
N ARG A 244 -11.98 13.45 -6.61
CA ARG A 244 -12.02 14.90 -6.33
C ARG A 244 -10.77 15.67 -6.77
N VAL A 245 -9.63 15.01 -6.87
CA VAL A 245 -8.32 15.69 -7.05
C VAL A 245 -7.68 15.31 -8.37
N ALA A 246 -7.67 14.03 -8.71
CA ALA A 246 -6.92 13.51 -9.84
C ALA A 246 -7.53 13.92 -11.18
N GLY A 247 -8.86 13.88 -11.29
CA GLY A 247 -9.56 14.06 -12.56
C GLY A 247 -9.24 12.93 -13.54
N LEU A 248 -9.26 11.68 -13.05
CA LEU A 248 -8.85 10.51 -13.81
C LEU A 248 -9.71 10.30 -15.05
N VAL A 249 -9.06 9.87 -16.13
CA VAL A 249 -9.69 9.44 -17.37
C VAL A 249 -9.22 8.02 -17.76
N PRO A 250 -10.04 7.26 -18.51
CA PRO A 250 -9.63 5.96 -19.01
C PRO A 250 -8.31 6.04 -19.79
N GLY A 251 -7.39 5.12 -19.51
CA GLY A 251 -6.04 5.09 -20.10
C GLY A 251 -4.98 5.82 -19.29
N ASP A 252 -5.35 6.55 -18.24
CA ASP A 252 -4.38 7.04 -17.25
C ASP A 252 -3.58 5.89 -16.64
N ARG A 253 -2.33 6.18 -16.26
CA ARG A 253 -1.42 5.21 -15.63
C ARG A 253 -0.97 5.74 -14.29
N ILE A 254 -1.21 4.96 -13.24
CA ILE A 254 -0.96 5.36 -11.87
C ILE A 254 0.13 4.46 -11.29
N LEU A 255 1.24 5.07 -10.86
CA LEU A 255 2.27 4.39 -10.07
C LEU A 255 1.97 4.56 -8.58
N VAL A 256 1.59 3.48 -7.92
CA VAL A 256 1.41 3.47 -6.47
C VAL A 256 2.75 3.16 -5.79
N VAL A 257 3.18 4.00 -4.86
CA VAL A 257 4.42 3.86 -4.11
C VAL A 257 4.13 3.52 -2.65
N THR A 258 4.65 2.39 -2.19
CA THR A 258 4.44 1.92 -0.82
C THR A 258 5.66 1.18 -0.26
N SER A 259 5.51 0.50 0.90
CA SER A 259 6.52 -0.41 1.46
C SER A 259 6.39 -1.81 0.86
N ALA A 260 7.51 -2.47 0.59
CA ALA A 260 7.55 -3.78 -0.08
C ALA A 260 6.59 -4.84 0.49
N PRO A 261 6.47 -5.03 1.82
CA PRO A 261 5.53 -6.02 2.37
C PRO A 261 4.06 -5.73 2.09
N PHE A 262 3.72 -4.50 1.70
CA PHE A 262 2.36 -4.07 1.47
C PHE A 262 1.95 -4.08 0.00
N VAL A 263 2.92 -4.27 -0.90
CA VAL A 263 2.70 -4.21 -2.36
C VAL A 263 1.55 -5.12 -2.80
N PRO A 264 1.50 -6.42 -2.46
CA PRO A 264 0.45 -7.29 -3.01
C PRO A 264 -0.97 -6.86 -2.64
N PHE A 265 -1.19 -6.50 -1.37
CA PHE A 265 -2.51 -6.12 -0.92
C PHE A 265 -2.90 -4.73 -1.44
N GLN A 266 -2.00 -3.75 -1.40
CA GLN A 266 -2.30 -2.40 -1.85
C GLN A 266 -2.42 -2.30 -3.37
N HIS A 267 -1.70 -3.15 -4.12
CA HIS A 267 -1.88 -3.29 -5.56
C HIS A 267 -3.31 -3.74 -5.88
N CYS A 268 -3.80 -4.79 -5.21
CA CYS A 268 -5.15 -5.29 -5.40
C CYS A 268 -6.23 -4.25 -5.03
N GLU A 269 -6.04 -3.55 -3.90
CA GLU A 269 -6.94 -2.46 -3.50
C GLU A 269 -6.94 -1.31 -4.52
N ALA A 270 -5.77 -0.94 -5.04
CA ALA A 270 -5.63 0.10 -6.04
C ALA A 270 -6.35 -0.27 -7.35
N ILE A 271 -6.23 -1.51 -7.82
CA ILE A 271 -7.01 -1.98 -8.98
C ILE A 271 -8.50 -1.95 -8.66
N ALA A 272 -8.92 -2.50 -7.52
CA ALA A 272 -10.35 -2.62 -7.17
C ALA A 272 -11.05 -1.27 -6.94
N HIS A 273 -10.31 -0.23 -6.52
CA HIS A 273 -10.88 1.04 -6.09
C HIS A 273 -10.47 2.25 -6.92
N MET A 274 -9.46 2.14 -7.78
CA MET A 274 -9.08 3.18 -8.73
C MET A 274 -9.04 2.65 -10.16
N GLY A 275 -8.37 1.50 -10.39
CA GLY A 275 -8.20 0.93 -11.72
C GLY A 275 -9.52 0.57 -12.42
N LEU A 276 -10.28 -0.37 -11.85
CA LEU A 276 -11.55 -0.84 -12.42
C LEU A 276 -12.61 0.27 -12.50
N PRO A 277 -12.82 1.13 -11.47
CA PRO A 277 -13.86 2.16 -11.53
C PRO A 277 -13.57 3.27 -12.56
N HIS A 278 -12.30 3.64 -12.78
CA HIS A 278 -11.93 4.77 -13.64
C HIS A 278 -11.29 4.34 -14.97
N GLY A 279 -11.03 3.05 -15.17
CA GLY A 279 -10.38 2.55 -16.38
C GLY A 279 -8.90 2.93 -16.47
N CYS A 280 -8.19 3.01 -15.34
CA CYS A 280 -6.78 3.41 -15.29
C CYS A 280 -5.85 2.22 -15.08
N GLY A 281 -4.73 2.17 -15.77
CA GLY A 281 -3.68 1.19 -15.51
C GLY A 281 -3.04 1.42 -14.14
N ILE A 282 -2.83 0.35 -13.38
CA ILE A 282 -2.24 0.39 -12.04
C ILE A 282 -0.90 -0.34 -12.03
N ASP A 283 0.10 0.34 -11.50
CA ASP A 283 1.36 -0.27 -11.11
C ASP A 283 1.62 -0.03 -9.63
N THR A 284 2.40 -0.88 -8.99
CA THR A 284 2.72 -0.72 -7.57
C THR A 284 4.15 -1.15 -7.27
N VAL A 285 4.90 -0.23 -6.67
CA VAL A 285 6.29 -0.45 -6.28
C VAL A 285 6.48 -0.27 -4.79
N GLY A 286 7.33 -1.11 -4.23
CA GLY A 286 7.62 -1.18 -2.81
C GLY A 286 9.03 -0.73 -2.48
N VAL A 287 9.21 0.03 -1.41
CA VAL A 287 10.51 0.28 -0.78
C VAL A 287 10.68 -0.59 0.45
N ASP A 288 11.88 -1.15 0.64
CA ASP A 288 12.21 -1.90 1.85
C ASP A 288 12.61 -0.93 2.97
N HIS A 289 11.95 -1.04 4.13
CA HIS A 289 12.29 -0.25 5.31
C HIS A 289 13.68 -0.55 5.85
N ALA A 290 14.22 -1.75 5.63
CA ALA A 290 15.60 -2.07 5.99
C ALA A 290 16.61 -1.21 5.18
N SER A 291 16.19 -0.67 4.03
CA SER A 291 16.99 0.19 3.17
C SER A 291 16.87 1.68 3.48
N ALA A 292 16.16 2.08 4.55
CA ALA A 292 15.98 3.48 4.89
C ALA A 292 17.34 4.19 5.03
N PRO A 293 17.53 5.39 4.43
CA PRO A 293 18.80 6.11 4.50
C PRO A 293 19.20 6.37 5.95
N GLU A 294 18.25 6.82 6.77
CA GLU A 294 18.44 7.10 8.18
C GLU A 294 18.36 5.80 9.02
N PRO A 295 19.43 5.40 9.74
CA PRO A 295 19.44 4.12 10.47
C PRO A 295 18.34 3.96 11.52
N HIS A 296 17.91 5.06 12.15
CA HIS A 296 16.85 5.05 13.17
C HIS A 296 15.44 4.89 12.59
N LEU A 297 15.27 5.02 11.28
CA LEU A 297 14.02 4.74 10.56
C LEU A 297 13.98 3.34 9.96
N ARG A 298 15.10 2.60 10.03
CA ARG A 298 15.15 1.23 9.51
C ARG A 298 14.30 0.32 10.38
N GLN A 299 13.51 -0.51 9.71
CA GLN A 299 12.68 -1.51 10.36
C GLN A 299 12.81 -2.84 9.63
N GLU A 300 13.16 -3.88 10.36
CA GLU A 300 13.13 -5.24 9.85
C GLU A 300 11.72 -5.83 9.98
N TYR A 301 11.26 -6.47 8.92
CA TYR A 301 10.02 -7.23 8.97
C TYR A 301 10.28 -8.59 9.59
N THR A 302 9.50 -8.97 10.61
CA THR A 302 9.54 -10.31 11.19
C THR A 302 8.77 -11.30 10.31
N ALA A 303 9.04 -12.59 10.45
CA ALA A 303 8.28 -13.63 9.75
C ALA A 303 6.78 -13.57 10.11
N SER A 304 6.45 -13.37 11.39
CA SER A 304 5.05 -13.20 11.82
C SER A 304 4.39 -11.95 11.24
N ALA A 305 5.14 -10.86 11.00
CA ALA A 305 4.63 -9.70 10.28
C ALA A 305 4.40 -9.99 8.79
N TYR A 306 5.26 -10.79 8.14
CA TYR A 306 5.01 -11.24 6.76
C TYR A 306 3.72 -12.07 6.65
N LEU A 307 3.47 -13.00 7.57
CA LEU A 307 2.22 -13.79 7.57
C LEU A 307 0.97 -12.91 7.67
N GLN A 308 1.04 -11.84 8.47
CA GLN A 308 -0.04 -10.85 8.57
C GLN A 308 -0.29 -10.12 7.25
N GLU A 309 0.77 -9.79 6.51
CA GLU A 309 0.60 -9.12 5.22
C GLU A 309 0.26 -10.08 4.07
N VAL A 310 0.64 -11.36 4.15
CA VAL A 310 0.11 -12.41 3.26
C VAL A 310 -1.40 -12.56 3.48
N ARG A 311 -1.86 -12.52 4.73
CA ARG A 311 -3.29 -12.46 5.05
C ARG A 311 -3.97 -11.21 4.47
N SER A 312 -3.36 -10.03 4.59
CA SER A 312 -3.87 -8.81 3.94
C SER A 312 -3.99 -8.99 2.43
N ALA A 313 -3.01 -9.64 1.80
CA ALA A 313 -3.00 -9.93 0.36
C ALA A 313 -4.14 -10.87 -0.04
N ILE A 314 -4.33 -12.00 0.66
CA ILE A 314 -5.46 -12.93 0.43
C ILE A 314 -6.80 -12.20 0.45
N ARG A 315 -7.02 -11.35 1.44
CA ARG A 315 -8.26 -10.57 1.57
C ARG A 315 -8.46 -9.57 0.44
N SER A 316 -7.38 -8.97 -0.04
CA SER A 316 -7.43 -8.00 -1.13
C SER A 316 -7.60 -8.69 -2.49
N MET A 317 -7.00 -9.87 -2.68
CA MET A 317 -7.27 -10.77 -3.82
C MET A 317 -8.75 -11.15 -3.87
N ARG A 318 -9.35 -11.51 -2.73
CA ARG A 318 -10.78 -11.82 -2.63
C ARG A 318 -11.65 -10.62 -3.03
N ARG A 319 -11.37 -9.43 -2.51
CA ARG A 319 -12.09 -8.20 -2.88
C ARG A 319 -11.93 -7.84 -4.36
N LEU A 320 -10.72 -7.98 -4.90
CA LEU A 320 -10.44 -7.75 -6.32
C LEU A 320 -11.17 -8.79 -7.19
N HIS A 321 -11.21 -10.06 -6.79
CA HIS A 321 -11.96 -11.10 -7.48
C HIS A 321 -13.45 -10.74 -7.58
N SER A 322 -14.08 -10.39 -6.45
CA SER A 322 -15.47 -9.91 -6.46
C SER A 322 -15.66 -8.65 -7.31
N ALA A 323 -14.68 -7.75 -7.35
CA ALA A 323 -14.74 -6.54 -8.19
C ALA A 323 -14.67 -6.89 -9.67
N ALA A 324 -13.70 -7.71 -10.10
CA ALA A 324 -13.56 -8.14 -11.48
C ALA A 324 -14.80 -8.90 -11.97
N GLN A 325 -15.43 -9.73 -11.12
CA GLN A 325 -16.68 -10.42 -11.46
C GLN A 325 -17.83 -9.47 -11.77
N ARG A 326 -17.94 -8.32 -11.07
CA ARG A 326 -18.98 -7.30 -11.33
C ARG A 326 -18.76 -6.51 -12.62
N HIS A 327 -17.53 -6.54 -13.16
CA HIS A 327 -17.13 -5.84 -14.38
C HIS A 327 -17.06 -6.77 -15.60
N ARG A 328 -17.43 -8.06 -15.46
CA ARG A 328 -17.64 -8.99 -16.57
C ARG A 328 -18.89 -8.63 -17.37
#